data_AF-A0A919HUX9-F1
#
_entry.id   AF-A0A919HUX9-F1
#
_cell.length_a   1.000
_cell.length_b   1.000
_cell.length_c   1.000
_cell.angle_alpha   90.00
_cell.angle_beta   90.00
_cell.angle_gamma   90.00
#
_symmetry.space_group_name_H-M   'P 1'
#
loop_
_entity.id
_entity.type
_entity.pdbx_description
1 polymer ?
#
loop_
_entity_poly.entity_id
_entity_poly.type
_entity_poly.pdbx_seq_one_letter_code
_entity_poly.pdbx_strand_id
1 'polypeptide(L)'
;MIGPCDVQWMTAGAGILHEEFHSEAFTRSGGELKMIQLWVNLPAKDKMAAPGYQSITAGTIPTVALANGAGQVRVIAGQYDDVSGPAHTFSPLNVWDLQLNQGHDLTLRQPEGWSTALVVLEGK
;
A
#
# COMPACT_ATOMS: atom_id res chain seq x y z
N MET A 1 -5.34 2.92 -15.48
CA MET A 1 -4.09 3.70 -15.38
C MET A 1 -3.83 3.92 -13.90
N ILE A 2 -2.61 3.67 -13.43
CA ILE A 2 -2.21 3.92 -12.05
C ILE A 2 -1.33 5.17 -12.08
N GLY A 3 -1.81 6.26 -11.47
CA GLY A 3 -1.07 7.51 -11.39
C GLY A 3 -0.07 7.52 -10.23
N PRO A 4 0.74 8.59 -10.09
CA PRO A 4 1.62 8.76 -8.95
C PRO A 4 0.83 8.67 -7.63
N CYS A 5 1.35 7.88 -6.69
CA CYS A 5 0.72 7.60 -5.40
C CYS A 5 -0.62 6.86 -5.44
N ASP A 6 -1.17 6.50 -6.61
CA ASP A 6 -2.31 5.59 -6.66
C ASP A 6 -1.89 4.17 -6.25
N VAL A 7 -2.85 3.40 -5.77
CA VAL A 7 -2.67 1.98 -5.43
C VAL A 7 -3.66 1.15 -6.23
N GLN A 8 -3.14 0.10 -6.87
CA GLN A 8 -3.98 -0.97 -7.40
C GLN A 8 -3.90 -2.16 -6.47
N TRP A 9 -5.03 -2.50 -5.84
CA TRP A 9 -5.15 -3.73 -5.05
C TRP A 9 -5.82 -4.81 -5.89
N MET A 10 -5.03 -5.73 -6.42
CA MET A 10 -5.51 -6.82 -7.26
C MET A 10 -5.67 -8.11 -6.44
N THR A 11 -6.87 -8.69 -6.48
CA THR A 11 -7.14 -10.04 -5.98
C THR A 11 -7.12 -11.00 -7.17
N ALA A 12 -6.09 -11.84 -7.26
CA ALA A 12 -6.01 -12.85 -8.32
C ALA A 12 -7.01 -14.01 -8.10
N GLY A 13 -7.17 -14.47 -6.84
CA GLY A 13 -8.14 -15.49 -6.47
C GLY A 13 -8.08 -16.75 -7.34
N ALA A 14 -9.24 -17.16 -7.87
CA ALA A 14 -9.39 -18.31 -8.76
C ALA A 14 -8.59 -18.22 -10.08
N GLY A 15 -8.05 -17.05 -10.41
CA GLY A 15 -7.16 -16.84 -11.55
C GLY A 15 -7.41 -15.50 -12.24
N ILE A 16 -6.32 -14.87 -12.67
CA ILE A 16 -6.36 -13.66 -13.49
C ILE A 16 -5.25 -13.72 -14.53
N LEU A 17 -5.57 -13.36 -15.77
CA LEU A 17 -4.59 -13.14 -16.83
C LEU A 17 -4.58 -11.64 -17.11
N HIS A 18 -3.43 -11.00 -16.95
CA HIS A 18 -3.27 -9.57 -17.13
C HIS A 18 -1.88 -9.25 -17.66
N GLU A 19 -1.74 -8.05 -18.21
CA GLU A 19 -0.46 -7.47 -18.58
C GLU A 19 -0.35 -6.09 -17.93
N GLU A 20 0.84 -5.75 -17.44
CA GLU A 20 1.13 -4.46 -16.80
C GLU A 20 2.23 -3.77 -17.61
N PHE A 21 1.90 -2.61 -18.19
CA PHE A 21 2.81 -1.82 -19.01
C PHE A 21 2.80 -0.35 -18.57
N HIS A 22 3.88 0.36 -18.91
CA HIS A 22 3.92 1.81 -18.75
C HIS A 22 2.82 2.48 -19.59
N SER A 23 2.26 3.57 -19.06
CA SER A 23 1.27 4.36 -19.83
C SER A 23 1.92 4.91 -21.10
N GLU A 24 1.15 5.03 -22.19
CA GLU A 24 1.68 5.56 -23.44
C GLU A 24 2.31 6.95 -23.27
N ALA A 25 1.73 7.79 -22.41
CA ALA A 25 2.28 9.11 -22.12
C ALA A 25 3.67 9.00 -21.47
N PHE A 26 3.83 8.13 -20.46
CA PHE A 26 5.11 7.91 -19.80
C PHE A 26 6.15 7.28 -20.73
N THR A 27 5.75 6.31 -21.55
CA THR A 27 6.63 5.69 -22.55
C THR A 27 7.17 6.72 -23.55
N ARG A 28 6.38 7.75 -23.90
CA ARG A 28 6.82 8.84 -24.78
C ARG A 28 7.71 9.87 -24.09
N SER A 29 7.40 10.26 -22.85
CA SER A 29 8.13 11.31 -22.13
C SER A 29 9.39 10.80 -21.43
N GLY A 30 9.43 9.51 -21.10
CA GLY A 30 10.42 8.95 -20.17
C GLY A 30 10.30 9.53 -18.76
N GLY A 31 11.24 9.14 -17.90
CA GLY A 31 11.32 9.58 -16.51
C GLY A 31 11.73 8.45 -15.58
N GLU A 32 11.87 8.78 -14.29
CA GLU A 32 12.07 7.78 -13.24
C GLU A 32 10.71 7.20 -12.82
N LEU A 33 10.60 5.87 -12.81
CA LEU A 33 9.45 5.16 -12.26
C LEU A 33 9.86 4.55 -10.92
N LYS A 34 9.28 5.05 -9.82
CA LYS A 34 9.36 4.41 -8.50
C LYS A 34 8.03 3.71 -8.23
N MET A 35 8.06 2.38 -8.13
CA MET A 35 6.89 1.54 -7.90
C MET A 35 7.24 0.39 -6.96
N ILE A 36 6.26 -0.04 -6.17
CA ILE A 36 6.35 -1.24 -5.34
C ILE A 36 5.24 -2.19 -5.76
N GLN A 37 5.58 -3.46 -5.87
CA GLN A 37 4.60 -4.54 -6.02
C GLN A 37 4.74 -5.48 -4.81
N LEU A 38 3.66 -5.63 -4.06
CA LEU A 38 3.59 -6.48 -2.88
C LEU A 38 2.57 -7.59 -3.11
N TRP A 39 2.98 -8.84 -2.92
CA TRP A 39 2.07 -9.98 -2.98
C TRP A 39 1.66 -10.39 -1.58
N VAL A 40 0.35 -10.35 -1.32
CA VAL A 40 -0.26 -10.77 -0.06
C VAL A 40 -0.97 -12.10 -0.29
N ASN A 41 -0.63 -13.10 0.53
CA ASN A 41 -1.26 -14.41 0.43
C ASN A 41 -2.72 -14.38 0.92
N LEU A 42 -3.58 -15.13 0.24
CA LEU A 42 -4.97 -15.33 0.70
C LEU A 42 -5.07 -16.54 1.64
N PRO A 43 -5.93 -16.47 2.68
CA PRO A 43 -6.29 -17.63 3.49
C PRO A 43 -6.79 -18.77 2.61
N ALA A 44 -6.58 -20.03 3.04
CA ALA A 44 -6.90 -21.21 2.24
C ALA A 44 -8.36 -21.23 1.72
N LYS A 45 -9.31 -20.81 2.56
CA LYS A 45 -10.74 -20.74 2.23
C LYS A 45 -11.07 -19.71 1.12
N ASP A 46 -10.22 -18.71 0.94
CA ASP A 46 -10.45 -17.57 0.04
C ASP A 46 -9.62 -17.66 -1.26
N LYS A 47 -8.77 -18.69 -1.40
CA LYS A 47 -7.90 -18.86 -2.58
C LYS A 47 -8.66 -18.98 -3.90
N MET A 48 -9.92 -19.38 -3.87
CA MET A 48 -10.80 -19.49 -5.04
C MET A 48 -11.83 -18.35 -5.12
N ALA A 49 -11.64 -17.26 -4.37
CA ALA A 49 -12.48 -16.07 -4.49
C ALA A 49 -12.48 -15.55 -5.93
N ALA A 50 -13.57 -14.88 -6.31
CA ALA A 50 -13.65 -14.21 -7.61
C ALA A 50 -12.52 -13.18 -7.74
N PRO A 51 -11.81 -13.14 -8.87
CA PRO A 51 -10.79 -12.12 -9.10
C PRO A 51 -11.42 -10.73 -9.08
N GLY A 52 -10.64 -9.73 -8.67
CA GLY A 52 -11.15 -8.37 -8.54
C GLY A 52 -10.05 -7.32 -8.44
N TYR A 53 -10.42 -6.09 -8.76
CA TYR A 53 -9.54 -4.93 -8.67
C TYR A 53 -10.16 -3.90 -7.75
N GLN A 54 -9.33 -3.30 -6.90
CA GLN A 54 -9.68 -2.08 -6.18
C GLN A 54 -8.72 -0.99 -6.66
N SER A 55 -9.26 -0.05 -7.44
CA SER A 55 -8.53 1.13 -7.90
C SER A 55 -8.64 2.20 -6.82
N ILE A 56 -7.57 2.40 -6.06
CA ILE A 56 -7.53 3.30 -4.93
C ILE A 56 -6.70 4.52 -5.37
N THR A 57 -7.36 5.68 -5.49
CA THR A 57 -6.67 6.89 -5.93
C THR A 57 -5.95 7.56 -4.76
N ALA A 58 -4.89 8.32 -5.04
CA ALA A 58 -4.12 9.02 -4.03
C ALA A 58 -4.99 9.88 -3.10
N GLY A 59 -6.03 10.53 -3.64
CA GLY A 59 -6.97 11.35 -2.87
C GLY A 59 -7.91 10.57 -1.94
N THR A 60 -8.07 9.25 -2.15
CA THR A 60 -8.87 8.38 -1.28
C THR A 60 -8.07 7.73 -0.16
N ILE A 61 -6.74 7.79 -0.23
CA ILE A 61 -5.86 7.20 0.78
C ILE A 61 -5.68 8.25 1.89
N PRO A 62 -6.21 8.00 3.10
CA PRO A 62 -6.07 8.96 4.17
C PRO A 62 -4.61 9.10 4.57
N THR A 63 -4.20 10.34 4.80
CA THR A 63 -2.86 10.69 5.27
C THR A 63 -2.96 11.23 6.68
N VAL A 64 -2.22 10.63 7.60
CA VAL A 64 -2.18 10.98 9.02
C VAL A 64 -0.84 11.67 9.29
N ALA A 65 -0.89 12.87 9.89
CA ALA A 65 0.32 13.56 10.32
C ALA A 65 0.88 12.88 11.59
N LEU A 66 2.19 12.62 11.59
CA LEU A 66 2.88 12.10 12.78
C LEU A 66 3.06 13.20 13.82
N ALA A 67 3.06 12.80 15.09
CA ALA A 67 3.23 13.71 16.22
C ALA A 67 4.52 14.54 16.10
N ASN A 68 4.50 15.75 16.69
CA ASN A 68 5.64 16.67 16.74
C ASN A 68 6.24 17.04 15.37
N GLY A 69 5.46 16.94 14.29
CA GLY A 69 5.94 17.22 12.94
C GLY A 69 6.92 16.17 12.41
N ALA A 70 6.89 14.95 12.97
CA ALA A 70 7.81 13.87 12.58
C ALA A 70 7.60 13.38 11.14
N GLY A 71 6.53 13.76 10.46
CA GLY A 71 6.25 13.38 9.08
C GLY A 71 4.81 12.93 8.89
N GLN A 72 4.59 11.91 8.06
CA GLN A 72 3.24 11.46 7.69
C GLN A 72 3.15 9.96 7.39
N VAL A 73 1.94 9.42 7.55
CA VAL A 73 1.57 8.03 7.23
C VAL A 73 0.42 8.03 6.26
N ARG A 74 0.55 7.29 5.16
CA ARG A 74 -0.55 6.98 4.24
C ARG A 74 -1.08 5.58 4.57
N VAL A 75 -2.35 5.48 4.93
CA VAL A 75 -2.97 4.22 5.35
C VAL A 75 -3.60 3.53 4.14
N ILE A 76 -2.89 2.58 3.53
CA ILE A 76 -3.36 1.89 2.32
C ILE A 76 -4.34 0.77 2.69
N ALA A 77 -3.96 -0.07 3.66
CA ALA A 77 -4.77 -1.18 4.17
C ALA A 77 -4.63 -1.30 5.69
N GLY A 78 -5.67 -1.84 6.34
CA GLY A 78 -5.71 -1.98 7.79
C GLY A 78 -6.09 -0.67 8.48
N GLN A 79 -5.47 -0.39 9.63
CA GLN A 79 -5.81 0.77 10.46
C GLN A 79 -4.57 1.33 11.15
N TYR A 80 -4.41 2.65 11.12
CA TYR A 80 -3.41 3.39 11.89
C TYR A 80 -4.13 4.35 12.84
N ASP A 81 -3.92 4.20 14.15
CA ASP A 81 -4.74 4.83 15.19
C ASP A 81 -6.24 4.63 14.92
N ASP A 82 -7.04 5.69 14.76
CA ASP A 82 -8.47 5.62 14.46
C ASP A 82 -8.79 5.73 12.95
N VAL A 83 -7.76 5.67 12.08
CA VAL A 83 -7.89 5.89 10.64
C VAL A 83 -7.73 4.58 9.87
N SER A 84 -8.79 4.19 9.15
CA SER A 84 -8.82 2.98 8.33
C SER A 84 -8.38 3.24 6.89
N GLY A 85 -7.63 2.30 6.32
CA GLY A 85 -7.28 2.31 4.91
C GLY A 85 -8.44 1.89 4.01
N PRO A 86 -8.48 2.34 2.74
CA PRO A 86 -9.57 2.03 1.81
C PRO A 86 -9.52 0.62 1.23
N ALA A 87 -8.38 -0.08 1.30
CA ALA A 87 -8.26 -1.42 0.73
C ALA A 87 -9.02 -2.47 1.56
N HIS A 88 -9.92 -3.20 0.92
CA HIS A 88 -10.56 -4.38 1.49
C HIS A 88 -9.63 -5.59 1.42
N THR A 89 -9.44 -6.26 2.55
CA THR A 89 -8.54 -7.42 2.68
C THR A 89 -9.30 -8.68 3.12
N PHE A 90 -8.76 -9.85 2.81
CA PHE A 90 -9.33 -11.16 3.19
C PHE A 90 -8.86 -11.64 4.58
N SER A 91 -7.80 -11.04 5.09
CA SER A 91 -7.30 -11.27 6.45
C SER A 91 -6.86 -9.94 7.06
N PRO A 92 -6.88 -9.81 8.39
CA PRO A 92 -6.32 -8.64 9.07
C PRO A 92 -4.84 -8.47 8.69
N LEU A 93 -4.50 -7.28 8.22
CA LEU A 93 -3.13 -6.87 7.90
C LEU A 93 -3.05 -5.34 7.86
N ASN A 94 -1.84 -4.81 7.98
CA ASN A 94 -1.54 -3.38 7.83
C ASN A 94 -0.58 -3.19 6.66
N VAL A 95 -0.88 -2.24 5.79
CA VAL A 95 0.06 -1.73 4.78
C VAL A 95 0.04 -0.22 4.86
N TRP A 96 1.15 0.35 5.31
CA TRP A 96 1.33 1.79 5.48
C TRP A 96 2.54 2.26 4.68
N ASP A 97 2.39 3.40 4.03
CA ASP A 97 3.47 4.13 3.38
C ASP A 97 3.85 5.32 4.26
N LEU A 98 5.13 5.41 4.62
CA LEU A 98 5.63 6.26 5.71
C LEU A 98 6.68 7.23 5.19
N GLN A 99 6.55 8.50 5.58
CA GLN A 99 7.60 9.49 5.44
C GLN A 99 7.96 10.01 6.82
N LEU A 100 9.21 9.79 7.22
CA LEU A 100 9.76 10.24 8.50
C LEU A 100 10.79 11.35 8.25
N ASN A 101 10.64 12.46 8.95
CA ASN A 101 11.56 13.59 8.92
C ASN A 101 12.83 13.28 9.72
N GLN A 102 13.96 13.82 9.26
CA GLN A 102 15.25 13.60 9.90
C GLN A 102 15.27 14.06 11.37
N GLY A 103 15.88 13.26 12.24
CA GLY A 103 16.05 13.58 13.66
C GLY A 103 14.81 13.30 14.51
N HIS A 104 13.80 12.63 13.96
CA HIS A 104 12.62 12.19 14.69
C HIS A 104 12.62 10.68 14.91
N ASP A 105 12.09 10.28 16.06
CA ASP A 105 11.78 8.89 16.36
C ASP A 105 10.29 8.62 16.16
N LEU A 106 9.97 7.40 15.71
CA LEU A 106 8.59 6.94 15.53
C LEU A 106 8.40 5.56 16.16
N THR A 107 7.36 5.43 16.97
CA THR A 107 6.92 4.13 17.50
C THR A 107 5.66 3.69 16.76
N LEU A 108 5.74 2.54 16.09
CA LEU A 108 4.62 1.91 15.39
C LEU A 108 4.14 0.71 16.21
N ARG A 109 2.89 0.74 16.68
CA ARG A 109 2.30 -0.38 17.43
C ARG A 109 1.69 -1.37 16.44
N GLN A 110 1.98 -2.65 16.62
CA GLN A 110 1.38 -3.74 15.86
C GLN A 110 0.68 -4.73 16.80
N PRO A 111 -0.37 -5.43 16.33
CA PRO A 111 -0.98 -6.49 17.11
C PRO A 111 0.03 -7.60 17.41
N GLU A 112 -0.07 -8.19 18.60
CA GLU A 112 0.79 -9.28 19.02
C GLU A 112 0.67 -10.48 18.06
N GLY A 113 1.80 -11.11 17.75
CA GLY A 113 1.88 -12.27 16.86
C GLY A 113 1.80 -11.95 15.36
N TRP A 114 1.63 -10.68 14.96
CA TRP A 114 1.68 -10.31 13.55
C TRP A 114 3.11 -10.29 13.02
N SER A 115 3.32 -10.91 11.86
CA SER A 115 4.53 -10.72 11.07
C SER A 115 4.69 -9.23 10.74
N THR A 116 5.82 -8.65 11.12
CA THR A 116 6.11 -7.23 10.92
C THR A 116 7.38 -7.08 10.10
N ALA A 117 7.30 -6.31 9.02
CA ALA A 117 8.45 -5.95 8.18
C ALA A 117 8.45 -4.43 7.95
N LEU A 118 9.63 -3.82 8.07
CA LEU A 118 9.88 -2.43 7.69
C LEU A 118 10.75 -2.43 6.44
N VAL A 119 10.28 -1.77 5.39
CA VAL A 119 11.02 -1.64 4.12
C VAL A 119 11.39 -0.17 3.95
N VAL A 120 12.68 0.14 4.07
CA VAL A 120 13.22 1.49 3.83
C VAL A 120 13.55 1.61 2.34
N LEU A 121 12.76 2.42 1.63
CA LEU A 121 12.92 2.63 0.19
C LEU A 121 14.04 3.64 -0.10
N GLU A 122 14.09 4.71 0.69
CA GLU A 122 15.02 5.81 0.54
C GLU A 122 15.22 6.49 1.92
N GLY A 123 16.39 7.07 2.15
CA GLY A 123 16.76 7.69 3.41
C GLY A 123 17.72 6.85 4.28
N LYS A 124 18.10 7.41 5.43
CA LYS A 124 19.02 6.80 6.42
C LYS A 124 18.62 7.22 7.82
#